data_AF-A0A0X8X4F3-F1
#
_entry.id   AF-A0A0X8X4F3-F1
#
_cell.length_a   1.000
_cell.length_b   1.000
_cell.length_c   1.000
_cell.angle_alpha   90.00
_cell.angle_beta   90.00
_cell.angle_gamma   90.00
#
_symmetry.space_group_name_H-M   'P 1'
#
loop_
_entity.id
_entity.type
_entity.pdbx_description
1 polymer ?
#
loop_
_entity_poly.entity_id
_entity_poly.type
_entity_poly.pdbx_seq_one_letter_code
_entity_poly.pdbx_strand_id
1 'polypeptide(L)'
;MMGFWDLLENGSVLGRCETNFFHIYVYKDLPNSEFFEYEDSLKGTFMHEYLHYIQFVNTVFGVSYGTIYSNYFSYCGDHFSKNERIEIPLNIRSKEPTLDSLINKYLKLKGSETCSIEIDKIAIEPSDIDLAKSEFTSIKVKGINSENGESHYFQFGYLSIIENMALIFQSFFDENLPGHPIVPYHNVEIILNNLPNPITDKKLIFSICLCSLMFSNPAVGFFDVLNVLEVNPSYNGIKLYKHLLLSKIKHEYCSTLSELFCYLIDEYQTNIEAAICSELTYFSKVFENCKSEIRNNECLLLNLLYETEINSKESIIALTNYYGLPLIEANNLTLMPRSPNPDDRDYLDIANLRALELVINRFTSKNRKCPLYEKCSSLLYNDDVIQKFEMSCECLDEQWKKKEKCLMTASLRKYELDKKTISQL
;
A
#
# COMPACT_ATOMS: atom_id res chain seq x y z
N MET A 1 11.07 6.27 19.83
CA MET A 1 11.11 6.98 18.54
C MET A 1 10.42 6.05 17.58
N MET A 2 9.21 6.41 17.12
CA MET A 2 8.46 5.57 16.19
C MET A 2 9.33 5.29 14.97
N GLY A 3 9.46 4.01 14.60
CA GLY A 3 10.17 3.62 13.39
C GLY A 3 9.46 4.19 12.16
N PHE A 4 10.19 4.34 11.06
CA PHE A 4 9.57 4.61 9.76
C PHE A 4 8.53 3.52 9.39
N TRP A 5 8.69 2.31 9.94
CA TRP A 5 7.78 1.17 9.80
C TRP A 5 6.49 1.29 10.63
N ASP A 6 6.45 2.10 11.69
CA ASP A 6 5.22 2.35 12.46
C ASP A 6 4.22 3.23 11.68
N LEU A 7 4.67 3.80 10.54
CA LEU A 7 3.81 4.47 9.54
C LEU A 7 3.12 3.46 8.61
N LEU A 8 3.67 2.25 8.51
CA LEU A 8 3.27 1.17 7.61
C LEU A 8 2.46 0.07 8.31
N GLU A 9 2.52 -0.05 9.63
CA GLU A 9 1.76 -1.05 10.39
C GLU A 9 0.28 -0.68 10.45
N ASN A 10 -0.42 -0.91 9.34
CA ASN A 10 -1.86 -1.11 9.32
C ASN A 10 -2.08 -2.44 8.58
N GLY A 11 -2.02 -3.52 9.34
CA GLY A 11 -2.41 -4.83 8.86
C GLY A 11 -3.62 -5.29 9.64
N SER A 12 -4.58 -5.91 8.96
CA SER A 12 -5.47 -6.85 9.62
C SER A 12 -4.63 -7.94 10.31
N VAL A 13 -5.18 -8.66 11.29
CA VAL A 13 -4.49 -9.81 11.92
C VAL A 13 -4.12 -10.90 10.88
N LEU A 14 -4.60 -10.77 9.63
CA LEU A 14 -4.50 -11.77 8.56
C LEU A 14 -3.48 -11.42 7.45
N GLY A 15 -3.05 -10.16 7.33
CA GLY A 15 -2.08 -9.72 6.30
C GLY A 15 -1.53 -8.30 6.50
N ARG A 16 -0.48 -7.94 5.76
CA ARG A 16 0.09 -6.57 5.71
C ARG A 16 0.80 -6.29 4.39
N CYS A 17 0.90 -5.03 4.00
CA CYS A 17 1.75 -4.57 2.90
C CYS A 17 3.01 -3.87 3.41
N GLU A 18 4.17 -4.18 2.83
CA GLU A 18 5.47 -3.56 3.13
C GLU A 18 6.11 -2.95 1.86
N THR A 19 7.14 -2.12 2.05
CA THR A 19 8.03 -1.56 1.00
C THR A 19 7.28 -1.04 -0.21
N ASN A 20 6.56 0.07 -0.05
CA ASN A 20 5.78 0.66 -1.13
C ASN A 20 4.77 -0.30 -1.76
N PHE A 21 4.20 -1.22 -0.99
CA PHE A 21 3.24 -2.19 -1.47
C PHE A 21 3.78 -3.15 -2.55
N PHE A 22 5.10 -3.17 -2.81
CA PHE A 22 5.73 -4.20 -3.66
C PHE A 22 5.94 -5.52 -2.94
N HIS A 23 5.59 -5.57 -1.65
CA HIS A 23 5.64 -6.76 -0.83
C HIS A 23 4.35 -6.90 -0.02
N ILE A 24 3.65 -8.01 -0.20
CA ILE A 24 2.48 -8.39 0.59
C ILE A 24 2.87 -9.57 1.49
N TYR A 25 2.52 -9.49 2.75
CA TYR A 25 2.55 -10.61 3.70
C TYR A 25 1.13 -11.12 3.93
N VAL A 26 0.92 -12.41 3.73
CA VAL A 26 -0.32 -13.09 4.11
C VAL A 26 0.00 -14.04 5.27
N TYR A 27 -0.56 -13.79 6.45
CA TYR A 27 -0.28 -14.57 7.67
C TYR A 27 -1.06 -15.89 7.73
N LYS A 28 -1.21 -16.55 6.58
CA LYS A 28 -1.86 -17.86 6.42
C LYS A 28 -1.02 -18.74 5.50
N ASP A 29 -1.19 -20.04 5.60
CA ASP A 29 -0.66 -20.97 4.60
C ASP A 29 -1.49 -20.85 3.32
N LEU A 30 -0.79 -20.75 2.19
CA LEU A 30 -1.41 -20.75 0.87
C LEU A 30 -1.39 -22.17 0.30
N PRO A 31 -2.52 -22.69 -0.22
CA PRO A 31 -2.60 -24.08 -0.67
C PRO A 31 -1.77 -24.33 -1.93
N ASN A 32 -1.69 -23.36 -2.84
CA ASN A 32 -0.94 -23.44 -4.08
C ASN A 32 -0.65 -22.02 -4.62
N SER A 33 -0.01 -21.92 -5.79
CA SER A 33 0.25 -20.63 -6.46
C SER A 33 -0.92 -20.10 -7.30
N GLU A 34 -2.00 -20.84 -7.40
CA GLU A 34 -3.20 -20.55 -8.19
C GLU A 34 -4.26 -19.91 -7.31
N PHE A 35 -4.07 -18.63 -6.96
CA PHE A 35 -4.92 -17.90 -6.01
C PHE A 35 -6.39 -17.75 -6.44
N PHE A 36 -6.71 -17.93 -7.71
CA PHE A 36 -8.09 -18.01 -8.19
C PHE A 36 -8.80 -19.31 -7.77
N GLU A 37 -8.08 -20.36 -7.37
CA GLU A 37 -8.65 -21.63 -6.88
C GLU A 37 -8.81 -21.67 -5.36
N TYR A 38 -8.44 -20.60 -4.65
CA TYR A 38 -8.59 -20.57 -3.20
C TYR A 38 -10.06 -20.61 -2.78
N GLU A 39 -10.31 -21.20 -1.62
CA GLU A 39 -11.59 -21.07 -0.93
C GLU A 39 -11.91 -19.59 -0.68
N ASP A 40 -13.20 -19.25 -0.71
CA ASP A 40 -13.70 -17.88 -0.77
C ASP A 40 -13.13 -16.96 0.32
N SER A 41 -13.02 -17.43 1.57
CA SER A 41 -12.46 -16.60 2.65
C SER A 41 -10.97 -16.29 2.49
N LEU A 42 -10.18 -17.26 2.03
CA LEU A 42 -8.76 -17.03 1.76
C LEU A 42 -8.58 -16.15 0.52
N LYS A 43 -9.39 -16.40 -0.52
CA LYS A 43 -9.44 -15.58 -1.74
C LYS A 43 -9.79 -14.13 -1.41
N GLY A 44 -10.82 -13.91 -0.60
CA GLY A 44 -11.22 -12.59 -0.13
C GLY A 44 -10.09 -11.87 0.61
N THR A 45 -9.44 -12.55 1.57
CA THR A 45 -8.28 -11.97 2.29
C THR A 45 -7.15 -11.60 1.32
N PHE A 46 -6.84 -12.49 0.37
CA PHE A 46 -5.80 -12.22 -0.64
C PHE A 46 -6.14 -11.02 -1.52
N MET A 47 -7.39 -10.96 -2.00
CA MET A 47 -7.85 -9.88 -2.88
C MET A 47 -7.97 -8.54 -2.13
N HIS A 48 -8.23 -8.53 -0.82
CA HIS A 48 -8.15 -7.34 0.05
C HIS A 48 -6.75 -6.73 0.01
N GLU A 49 -5.72 -7.52 0.32
CA GLU A 49 -4.33 -7.05 0.32
C GLU A 49 -3.83 -6.69 -1.09
N TYR A 50 -4.23 -7.48 -2.10
CA TYR A 50 -3.90 -7.18 -3.49
C TYR A 50 -4.55 -5.86 -3.96
N LEU A 51 -5.73 -5.51 -3.46
CA LEU A 51 -6.33 -4.21 -3.75
C LEU A 51 -5.52 -3.05 -3.16
N HIS A 52 -4.95 -3.19 -1.97
CA HIS A 52 -4.06 -2.17 -1.42
C HIS A 52 -2.87 -1.90 -2.34
N TYR A 53 -2.31 -2.94 -2.97
CA TYR A 53 -1.31 -2.77 -4.03
C TYR A 53 -1.86 -2.03 -5.26
N ILE A 54 -3.06 -2.36 -5.75
CA ILE A 54 -3.65 -1.64 -6.89
C ILE A 54 -3.91 -0.16 -6.54
N GLN A 55 -4.47 0.11 -5.35
CA GLN A 55 -4.68 1.46 -4.83
C GLN A 55 -3.37 2.24 -4.81
N PHE A 56 -2.25 1.58 -4.49
CA PHE A 56 -0.94 2.20 -4.52
C PHE A 56 -0.49 2.58 -5.94
N VAL A 57 -0.48 1.64 -6.89
CA VAL A 57 0.07 1.88 -8.23
C VAL A 57 -0.86 2.62 -9.19
N ASN A 58 -2.16 2.71 -8.88
CA ASN A 58 -3.17 3.26 -9.79
C ASN A 58 -3.91 4.49 -9.23
N THR A 59 -3.41 5.13 -8.17
CA THR A 59 -4.01 6.36 -7.65
C THR A 59 -2.99 7.45 -7.37
N VAL A 60 -3.41 8.72 -7.47
CA VAL A 60 -2.57 9.88 -7.14
C VAL A 60 -2.09 9.80 -5.70
N PHE A 61 -2.97 9.49 -4.75
CA PHE A 61 -2.59 9.37 -3.35
C PHE A 61 -1.57 8.24 -3.13
N GLY A 62 -1.80 7.07 -3.72
CA GLY A 62 -0.92 5.91 -3.61
C GLY A 62 0.51 6.19 -4.07
N VAL A 63 0.67 6.69 -5.30
CA VAL A 63 1.98 7.01 -5.87
C VAL A 63 2.66 8.15 -5.10
N SER A 64 1.90 9.17 -4.68
CA SER A 64 2.44 10.26 -3.88
C SER A 64 2.93 9.78 -2.50
N TYR A 65 2.23 8.81 -1.90
CA TYR A 65 2.65 8.16 -0.67
C TYR A 65 3.94 7.35 -0.89
N GLY A 66 4.04 6.64 -2.01
CA GLY A 66 5.25 5.89 -2.41
C GLY A 66 6.50 6.75 -2.55
N THR A 67 6.33 8.00 -2.96
CA THR A 67 7.44 8.96 -3.09
C THR A 67 8.17 9.16 -1.76
N ILE A 68 7.48 9.13 -0.62
CA ILE A 68 8.08 9.26 0.72
C ILE A 68 9.13 8.18 0.96
N TYR A 69 8.80 6.94 0.61
CA TYR A 69 9.69 5.79 0.78
C TYR A 69 10.83 5.82 -0.22
N SER A 70 10.55 6.13 -1.50
CA SER A 70 11.59 6.24 -2.52
C SER A 70 12.64 7.28 -2.13
N ASN A 71 12.20 8.40 -1.54
CA ASN A 71 13.08 9.43 -0.98
C ASN A 71 13.86 8.89 0.21
N TYR A 72 13.19 8.28 1.20
CA TYR A 72 13.86 7.69 2.37
C TYR A 72 14.93 6.66 1.96
N PHE A 73 14.61 5.80 0.99
CA PHE A 73 15.52 4.79 0.47
C PHE A 73 16.72 5.41 -0.26
N SER A 74 16.48 6.45 -1.06
CA SER A 74 17.53 7.21 -1.71
C SER A 74 18.49 7.83 -0.69
N TYR A 75 17.98 8.44 0.39
CA TYR A 75 18.82 8.97 1.47
C TYR A 75 19.61 7.88 2.21
N CYS A 76 19.03 6.69 2.42
CA CYS A 76 19.76 5.54 2.95
C CYS A 76 20.91 5.12 2.03
N GLY A 77 20.65 4.96 0.73
CA GLY A 77 21.67 4.60 -0.27
C GLY A 77 22.80 5.63 -0.35
N ASP A 78 22.45 6.91 -0.34
CA ASP A 78 23.39 8.02 -0.25
C ASP A 78 24.24 7.99 1.02
N HIS A 79 23.63 7.64 2.15
CA HIS A 79 24.34 7.50 3.41
C HIS A 79 25.35 6.34 3.34
N PHE A 80 24.96 5.21 2.77
CA PHE A 80 25.84 4.04 2.61
C PHE A 80 27.02 4.31 1.69
N SER A 81 26.81 5.02 0.58
CA SER A 81 27.86 5.30 -0.39
C SER A 81 28.89 6.31 0.14
N LYS A 82 28.45 7.34 0.88
CA LYS A 82 29.32 8.44 1.35
C LYS A 82 30.11 8.13 2.62
N ASN A 83 29.76 7.08 3.37
CA ASN A 83 30.36 6.81 4.68
C ASN A 83 31.09 5.46 4.71
N GLU A 84 32.31 5.44 5.25
CA GLU A 84 33.07 4.20 5.53
C GLU A 84 32.66 3.55 6.84
N ARG A 85 32.19 4.38 7.79
CA ARG A 85 31.68 3.94 9.09
C ARG A 85 30.19 4.22 9.16
N ILE A 86 29.41 3.19 9.49
CA ILE A 86 27.96 3.26 9.58
C ILE A 86 27.53 2.92 11.00
N GLU A 87 26.75 3.80 11.62
CA GLU A 87 26.14 3.58 12.93
C GLU A 87 24.69 3.14 12.76
N ILE A 88 24.33 2.01 13.37
CA ILE A 88 22.96 1.48 13.37
C ILE A 88 22.37 1.48 14.80
N PRO A 89 21.07 1.81 14.98
CA PRO A 89 20.09 2.10 13.93
C PRO A 89 20.32 3.45 13.23
N LEU A 90 20.09 3.49 11.92
CA LEU A 90 20.17 4.70 11.12
C LEU A 90 19.13 5.72 11.58
N ASN A 91 19.55 6.97 11.70
CA ASN A 91 18.66 8.08 12.05
C ASN A 91 18.51 9.08 10.89
N ILE A 92 18.07 8.60 9.72
CA ILE A 92 17.94 9.40 8.50
C ILE A 92 16.94 10.57 8.69
N ARG A 93 15.79 10.34 9.33
CA ARG A 93 14.77 11.40 9.53
C ARG A 93 15.33 12.62 10.26
N SER A 94 16.15 12.40 11.30
CA SER A 94 16.78 13.52 12.04
C SER A 94 17.79 14.32 11.21
N LYS A 95 18.34 13.72 10.15
CA LYS A 95 19.34 14.32 9.28
C LYS A 95 18.73 15.00 8.05
N GLU A 96 17.47 14.68 7.73
CA GLU A 96 16.78 15.14 6.52
C GLU A 96 15.44 15.84 6.86
N PRO A 97 15.45 17.15 7.20
CA PRO A 97 14.26 17.88 7.64
C PRO A 97 13.12 17.92 6.60
N THR A 98 13.45 17.97 5.31
CA THR A 98 12.46 17.97 4.22
C THR A 98 11.67 16.66 4.19
N LEU A 99 12.37 15.53 4.34
CA LEU A 99 11.75 14.20 4.42
C LEU A 99 10.90 14.08 5.68
N ASP A 100 11.41 14.53 6.83
CA ASP A 100 10.64 14.47 8.08
C ASP A 100 9.36 15.30 8.01
N SER A 101 9.43 16.51 7.45
CA SER A 101 8.25 17.36 7.20
C SER A 101 7.24 16.68 6.27
N LEU A 102 7.71 16.01 5.22
CA LEU A 102 6.85 15.27 4.30
C LEU A 102 6.15 14.09 5.00
N ILE A 103 6.88 13.31 5.79
CA ILE A 103 6.31 12.22 6.59
C ILE A 103 5.24 12.75 7.56
N ASN A 104 5.55 13.81 8.30
CA ASN A 104 4.63 14.41 9.25
C ASN A 104 3.37 14.97 8.58
N LYS A 105 3.47 15.42 7.32
CA LYS A 105 2.32 15.84 6.51
C LYS A 105 1.37 14.67 6.23
N TYR A 106 1.89 13.50 5.85
CA TYR A 106 1.04 12.32 5.59
C TYR A 106 0.48 11.68 6.86
N LEU A 107 1.21 11.74 7.98
CA LEU A 107 0.69 11.32 9.28
C LEU A 107 -0.61 12.05 9.66
N LYS A 108 -0.68 13.36 9.37
CA LYS A 108 -1.89 14.16 9.63
C LYS A 108 -3.10 13.72 8.80
N LEU A 109 -2.87 13.10 7.63
CA LEU A 109 -3.93 12.60 6.76
C LEU A 109 -4.45 11.20 7.15
N LYS A 110 -3.73 10.44 7.98
CA LYS A 110 -4.03 9.03 8.29
C LYS A 110 -5.46 8.80 8.76
N GLY A 111 -5.91 9.61 9.71
CA GLY A 111 -7.16 9.37 10.41
C GLY A 111 -6.97 8.39 11.58
N SER A 112 -8.06 8.10 12.27
CA SER A 112 -8.08 7.21 13.43
C SER A 112 -8.14 5.73 13.01
N GLU A 113 -7.46 4.88 13.79
CA GLU A 113 -7.44 3.42 13.60
C GLU A 113 -8.52 2.69 14.38
N THR A 114 -9.06 3.31 15.43
CA THR A 114 -10.09 2.71 16.29
C THR A 114 -11.08 3.78 16.75
N CYS A 115 -12.23 3.33 17.21
CA CYS A 115 -13.22 4.12 17.93
C CYS A 115 -13.58 3.37 19.21
N SER A 116 -13.68 4.07 20.34
CA SER A 116 -13.94 3.43 21.63
C SER A 116 -15.40 3.03 21.83
N ILE A 117 -16.28 3.40 20.90
CA ILE A 117 -17.72 3.18 20.97
C ILE A 117 -18.19 2.55 19.65
N GLU A 118 -19.28 1.78 19.72
CA GLU A 118 -20.03 1.40 18.52
C GLU A 118 -20.70 2.65 17.94
N ILE A 119 -20.73 2.78 16.62
CA ILE A 119 -21.31 3.93 15.93
C ILE A 119 -22.20 3.47 14.79
N ASP A 120 -23.39 4.06 14.66
CA ASP A 120 -24.33 3.85 13.55
C ASP A 120 -24.60 5.14 12.75
N LYS A 121 -24.12 6.27 13.28
CA LYS A 121 -24.22 7.59 12.63
C LYS A 121 -22.93 8.38 12.79
N ILE A 122 -22.57 9.13 11.75
CA ILE A 122 -21.44 10.07 11.77
C ILE A 122 -21.97 11.47 11.41
N ALA A 123 -21.73 12.43 12.30
CA ALA A 123 -22.00 13.84 12.07
C ALA A 123 -20.72 14.57 11.68
N ILE A 124 -20.83 15.46 10.70
CA ILE A 124 -19.72 16.15 10.06
C ILE A 124 -20.12 17.61 9.88
N GLU A 125 -19.31 18.54 10.38
CA GLU A 125 -19.52 19.96 10.21
C GLU A 125 -18.80 20.44 8.94
N PRO A 126 -19.43 21.25 8.07
CA PRO A 126 -18.77 21.79 6.87
C PRO A 126 -17.46 22.53 7.18
N SER A 127 -17.38 23.21 8.32
CA SER A 127 -16.18 23.89 8.78
C SER A 127 -15.00 22.94 9.06
N ASP A 128 -15.25 21.70 9.46
CA ASP A 128 -14.20 20.71 9.69
C ASP A 128 -13.61 20.21 8.36
N ILE A 129 -14.43 20.17 7.29
CA ILE A 129 -13.98 19.86 5.92
C ILE A 129 -13.09 21.00 5.40
N ASP A 130 -13.54 22.26 5.56
CA ASP A 130 -12.78 23.44 5.14
C ASP A 130 -11.44 23.55 5.88
N LEU A 131 -11.45 23.29 7.19
CA LEU A 131 -10.23 23.26 8.00
C LEU A 131 -9.26 22.20 7.48
N ALA A 132 -9.73 20.96 7.29
CA ALA A 132 -8.92 19.86 6.77
C ALA A 132 -8.34 20.15 5.38
N LYS A 133 -9.09 20.85 4.52
CA LYS A 133 -8.63 21.30 3.22
C LYS A 133 -7.52 22.34 3.33
N SER A 134 -7.66 23.31 4.23
CA SER A 134 -6.68 24.40 4.43
C SER A 134 -5.39 23.94 5.12
N GLU A 135 -5.51 23.05 6.11
CA GLU A 135 -4.38 22.57 6.93
C GLU A 135 -3.75 21.29 6.38
N PHE A 136 -4.37 20.68 5.37
CA PHE A 136 -3.96 19.40 4.78
C PHE A 136 -3.92 18.29 5.85
N THR A 137 -5.05 18.07 6.51
CA THR A 137 -5.24 17.07 7.58
C THR A 137 -6.41 16.14 7.26
N SER A 138 -6.57 15.10 8.08
CA SER A 138 -7.83 14.36 8.21
C SER A 138 -8.95 15.26 8.75
N ILE A 139 -10.19 14.81 8.58
CA ILE A 139 -11.40 15.55 8.95
C ILE A 139 -11.85 15.08 10.33
N LYS A 140 -12.06 16.03 11.26
CA LYS A 140 -12.66 15.72 12.54
C LYS A 140 -14.14 15.39 12.35
N VAL A 141 -14.57 14.23 12.86
CA VAL A 141 -15.97 13.79 12.77
C VAL A 141 -16.48 13.31 14.12
N LYS A 142 -17.80 13.32 14.31
CA LYS A 142 -18.46 12.85 15.53
C LYS A 142 -19.23 11.57 15.24
N GLY A 143 -18.73 10.44 15.74
CA GLY A 143 -19.46 9.18 15.78
C GLY A 143 -20.51 9.20 16.89
N ILE A 144 -21.69 8.66 16.59
CA ILE A 144 -22.85 8.62 17.49
C ILE A 144 -23.41 7.20 17.50
N ASN A 145 -23.67 6.69 18.70
CA ASN A 145 -24.50 5.52 18.93
C ASN A 145 -25.93 5.99 19.19
N SER A 146 -26.86 5.70 18.30
CA SER A 146 -28.24 6.16 18.39
C SER A 146 -29.04 5.41 19.47
N GLU A 147 -28.62 4.21 19.86
CA GLU A 147 -29.32 3.41 20.88
C GLU A 147 -29.12 3.97 22.29
N ASN A 148 -27.89 4.35 22.64
CA ASN A 148 -27.55 4.83 23.97
C ASN A 148 -27.22 6.35 24.04
N GLY A 149 -27.12 7.01 22.89
CA GLY A 149 -26.82 8.45 22.76
C GLY A 149 -25.35 8.81 23.00
N GLU A 150 -24.46 7.82 23.16
CA GLU A 150 -23.03 8.02 23.32
C GLU A 150 -22.41 8.62 22.06
N SER A 151 -21.37 9.43 22.22
CA SER A 151 -20.67 9.99 21.08
C SER A 151 -19.18 10.14 21.32
N HIS A 152 -18.41 9.98 20.25
CA HIS A 152 -16.95 10.04 20.27
C HIS A 152 -16.45 10.81 19.04
N TYR A 153 -15.47 11.68 19.25
CA TYR A 153 -14.80 12.36 18.15
C TYR A 153 -13.60 11.54 17.68
N PHE A 154 -13.49 11.35 16.38
CA PHE A 154 -12.33 10.69 15.75
C PHE A 154 -11.98 11.40 14.44
N GLN A 155 -10.89 10.98 13.81
CA GLN A 155 -10.40 11.57 12.57
C GLN A 155 -10.75 10.67 11.38
N PHE A 156 -11.52 11.19 10.43
CA PHE A 156 -11.80 10.56 9.14
C PHE A 156 -10.68 10.93 8.16
N GLY A 157 -9.85 9.96 7.82
CA GLY A 157 -8.64 10.15 7.01
C GLY A 157 -8.53 9.16 5.86
N TYR A 158 -7.39 9.13 5.17
CA TYR A 158 -7.18 8.22 4.04
C TYR A 158 -7.34 6.75 4.45
N LEU A 159 -7.05 6.41 5.72
CA LEU A 159 -7.16 5.04 6.22
C LEU A 159 -8.59 4.50 6.09
N SER A 160 -9.57 5.35 6.38
CA SER A 160 -10.99 5.05 6.23
C SER A 160 -11.38 4.73 4.79
N ILE A 161 -10.78 5.45 3.83
CA ILE A 161 -11.04 5.26 2.41
C ILE A 161 -10.42 3.95 1.89
N ILE A 162 -9.14 3.69 2.19
CA ILE A 162 -8.43 2.52 1.65
C ILE A 162 -8.97 1.21 2.24
N GLU A 163 -9.27 1.17 3.55
CA GLU A 163 -9.75 -0.03 4.24
C GLU A 163 -11.21 -0.34 3.90
N ASN A 164 -12.08 0.67 3.84
CA ASN A 164 -13.47 0.44 3.42
C ASN A 164 -13.54 -0.03 1.96
N MET A 165 -12.74 0.55 1.07
CA MET A 165 -12.68 0.11 -0.33
C MET A 165 -12.20 -1.35 -0.45
N ALA A 166 -11.19 -1.73 0.34
CA ALA A 166 -10.66 -3.10 0.37
C ALA A 166 -11.65 -4.09 0.98
N LEU A 167 -12.37 -3.72 2.04
CA LEU A 167 -13.43 -4.52 2.62
C LEU A 167 -14.60 -4.75 1.65
N ILE A 168 -15.05 -3.69 0.97
CA ILE A 168 -16.10 -3.81 -0.05
C ILE A 168 -15.65 -4.76 -1.16
N PHE A 169 -14.40 -4.64 -1.60
CA PHE A 169 -13.84 -5.51 -2.61
C PHE A 169 -13.77 -6.97 -2.15
N GLN A 170 -13.28 -7.22 -0.94
CA GLN A 170 -13.27 -8.54 -0.29
C GLN A 170 -14.67 -9.17 -0.30
N SER A 171 -15.71 -8.37 -0.07
CA SER A 171 -17.10 -8.84 -0.02
C SER A 171 -17.66 -9.36 -1.36
N PHE A 172 -16.98 -9.12 -2.48
CA PHE A 172 -17.32 -9.74 -3.77
C PHE A 172 -16.75 -11.17 -3.91
N PHE A 173 -15.82 -11.56 -3.05
CA PHE A 173 -15.17 -12.88 -3.07
C PHE A 173 -15.56 -13.73 -1.85
N ASP A 174 -15.85 -13.12 -0.71
CA ASP A 174 -16.21 -13.79 0.54
C ASP A 174 -17.53 -13.22 1.09
N GLU A 175 -18.59 -14.05 1.07
CA GLU A 175 -19.90 -13.68 1.65
C GLU A 175 -19.87 -13.66 3.18
N ASN A 176 -18.93 -14.36 3.81
CA ASN A 176 -18.82 -14.52 5.27
C ASN A 176 -17.65 -13.70 5.82
N LEU A 177 -17.70 -12.39 5.61
CA LEU A 177 -16.65 -11.47 6.06
C LEU A 177 -16.36 -11.63 7.56
N PRO A 178 -15.07 -11.63 7.96
CA PRO A 178 -14.72 -11.60 9.37
C PRO A 178 -15.19 -10.29 10.03
N GLY A 179 -15.34 -10.29 11.36
CA GLY A 179 -15.72 -9.10 12.09
C GLY A 179 -14.63 -8.03 12.01
N HIS A 180 -14.85 -6.97 11.23
CA HIS A 180 -13.98 -5.81 11.15
C HIS A 180 -14.44 -4.70 12.12
N PRO A 181 -13.53 -3.95 12.75
CA PRO A 181 -13.91 -2.82 13.60
C PRO A 181 -14.52 -1.70 12.74
N ILE A 182 -15.48 -0.97 13.29
CA ILE A 182 -16.21 0.08 12.54
C ILE A 182 -15.27 1.17 11.99
N VAL A 183 -14.31 1.60 12.80
CA VAL A 183 -13.22 2.48 12.36
C VAL A 183 -11.97 1.61 12.20
N PRO A 184 -11.27 1.65 11.05
CA PRO A 184 -11.56 2.47 9.86
C PRO A 184 -12.52 1.82 8.82
N TYR A 185 -13.01 0.59 9.03
CA TYR A 185 -13.53 -0.25 7.94
C TYR A 185 -14.95 0.07 7.44
N HIS A 186 -15.85 0.61 8.26
CA HIS A 186 -17.27 0.80 7.93
C HIS A 186 -17.73 2.25 7.97
N ASN A 187 -16.86 3.17 8.39
CA ASN A 187 -17.25 4.57 8.57
C ASN A 187 -17.64 5.27 7.25
N VAL A 188 -17.07 4.91 6.10
CA VAL A 188 -17.53 5.40 4.78
C VAL A 188 -18.97 4.97 4.52
N GLU A 189 -19.29 3.69 4.67
CA GLU A 189 -20.65 3.17 4.50
C GLU A 189 -21.62 3.87 5.45
N ILE A 190 -21.23 4.08 6.72
CA ILE A 190 -22.06 4.81 7.69
C ILE A 190 -22.33 6.23 7.23
N ILE A 191 -21.34 6.97 6.73
CA ILE A 191 -21.53 8.33 6.20
C ILE A 191 -22.53 8.29 5.04
N LEU A 192 -22.31 7.40 4.07
CA LEU A 192 -23.12 7.30 2.85
C LEU A 192 -24.56 6.85 3.10
N ASN A 193 -24.76 5.94 4.06
CA ASN A 193 -26.09 5.46 4.46
C ASN A 193 -26.90 6.52 5.21
N ASN A 194 -26.23 7.50 5.82
CA ASN A 194 -26.85 8.58 6.57
C ASN A 194 -27.06 9.88 5.74
N LEU A 195 -26.74 9.87 4.45
CA LEU A 195 -27.05 10.99 3.54
C LEU A 195 -28.57 11.13 3.33
N PRO A 196 -29.07 12.33 2.94
CA PRO A 196 -30.49 12.51 2.60
C PRO A 196 -30.99 11.55 1.53
N ASN A 197 -30.13 11.21 0.56
CA ASN A 197 -30.33 10.14 -0.41
C ASN A 197 -29.25 9.07 -0.16
N PRO A 198 -29.55 8.03 0.64
CA PRO A 198 -28.56 7.03 1.01
C PRO A 198 -27.95 6.32 -0.19
N ILE A 199 -26.64 6.11 -0.16
CA ILE A 199 -25.91 5.34 -1.18
C ILE A 199 -25.51 4.00 -0.58
N THR A 200 -26.20 2.93 -1.00
CA THR A 200 -26.01 1.56 -0.51
C THR A 200 -25.43 0.60 -1.56
N ASP A 201 -25.34 1.01 -2.82
CA ASP A 201 -24.74 0.20 -3.89
C ASP A 201 -23.22 0.06 -3.68
N LYS A 202 -22.78 -1.13 -3.27
CA LYS A 202 -21.38 -1.47 -3.05
C LYS A 202 -20.46 -1.08 -4.22
N LYS A 203 -20.91 -1.24 -5.48
CA LYS A 203 -20.08 -0.88 -6.64
C LYS A 203 -19.86 0.64 -6.72
N LEU A 204 -20.90 1.41 -6.41
CA LEU A 204 -20.81 2.87 -6.37
C LEU A 204 -19.99 3.35 -5.16
N ILE A 205 -20.16 2.77 -3.98
CA ILE A 205 -19.34 3.08 -2.78
C ILE A 205 -17.86 2.82 -3.07
N PHE A 206 -17.53 1.65 -3.62
CA PHE A 206 -16.17 1.31 -4.06
C PHE A 206 -15.61 2.38 -5.02
N SER A 207 -16.43 2.81 -5.99
CA SER A 207 -16.04 3.80 -6.98
C SER A 207 -15.82 5.18 -6.37
N ILE A 208 -16.63 5.58 -5.38
CA ILE A 208 -16.44 6.82 -4.61
C ILE A 208 -15.09 6.78 -3.89
N CYS A 209 -14.75 5.66 -3.24
CA CYS A 209 -13.46 5.51 -2.57
C CYS A 209 -12.28 5.58 -3.57
N LEU A 210 -12.35 4.86 -4.70
CA LEU A 210 -11.33 4.92 -5.75
C LEU A 210 -11.14 6.36 -6.27
N CYS A 211 -12.24 7.05 -6.55
CA CYS A 211 -12.24 8.44 -6.99
C CYS A 211 -11.63 9.39 -5.94
N SER A 212 -11.90 9.14 -4.66
CA SER A 212 -11.35 9.91 -3.55
C SER A 212 -9.82 9.80 -3.47
N LEU A 213 -9.27 8.62 -3.79
CA LEU A 213 -7.82 8.37 -3.83
C LEU A 213 -7.11 9.08 -4.99
N MET A 214 -7.84 9.65 -5.95
CA MET A 214 -7.27 10.52 -7.00
C MET A 214 -6.91 11.91 -6.47
N PHE A 215 -7.27 12.25 -5.23
CA PHE A 215 -6.91 13.51 -4.59
C PHE A 215 -5.75 13.33 -3.62
N SER A 216 -4.90 14.35 -3.48
CA SER A 216 -3.78 14.32 -2.52
C SER A 216 -4.22 14.28 -1.06
N ASN A 217 -5.45 14.68 -0.75
CA ASN A 217 -6.11 14.46 0.54
C ASN A 217 -7.41 13.67 0.30
N PRO A 218 -7.38 12.32 0.42
CA PRO A 218 -8.53 11.48 0.08
C PRO A 218 -9.78 11.75 0.92
N ALA A 219 -9.63 12.15 2.20
CA ALA A 219 -10.77 12.44 3.06
C ALA A 219 -11.54 13.69 2.59
N VAL A 220 -10.83 14.74 2.16
CA VAL A 220 -11.46 15.93 1.55
C VAL A 220 -11.97 15.58 0.14
N GLY A 221 -11.16 14.85 -0.64
CA GLY A 221 -11.54 14.36 -1.97
C GLY A 221 -12.84 13.58 -1.95
N PHE A 222 -13.10 12.79 -0.91
CA PHE A 222 -14.37 12.08 -0.71
C PHE A 222 -15.58 13.00 -0.76
N PHE A 223 -15.56 14.13 -0.05
CA PHE A 223 -16.67 15.09 -0.10
C PHE A 223 -16.75 15.84 -1.43
N ASP A 224 -15.60 16.14 -2.06
CA ASP A 224 -15.58 16.69 -3.42
C ASP A 224 -16.24 15.72 -4.43
N VAL A 225 -16.03 14.41 -4.28
CA VAL A 225 -16.68 13.37 -5.09
C VAL A 225 -18.19 13.31 -4.83
N LEU A 226 -18.64 13.41 -3.57
CA LEU A 226 -20.06 13.45 -3.25
C LEU A 226 -20.76 14.66 -3.87
N ASN A 227 -20.12 15.84 -3.83
CA ASN A 227 -20.65 17.04 -4.48
C ASN A 227 -20.85 16.83 -6.00
N VAL A 228 -19.96 16.09 -6.67
CA VAL A 228 -20.13 15.73 -8.09
C VAL A 228 -21.34 14.83 -8.31
N LEU A 229 -21.57 13.85 -7.43
CA LEU A 229 -22.72 12.95 -7.49
C LEU A 229 -24.04 13.65 -7.18
N GLU A 230 -24.06 14.62 -6.27
CA GLU A 230 -25.26 15.43 -6.00
C GLU A 230 -25.72 16.20 -7.25
N VAL A 231 -24.76 16.74 -8.02
CA VAL A 231 -25.05 17.44 -9.28
C VAL A 231 -25.34 16.44 -10.42
N ASN A 232 -24.80 15.23 -10.34
CA ASN A 232 -24.95 14.18 -11.37
C ASN A 232 -25.48 12.85 -10.80
N PRO A 233 -26.72 12.77 -10.27
CA PRO A 233 -27.22 11.58 -9.58
C PRO A 233 -27.33 10.31 -10.44
N SER A 234 -27.25 10.45 -11.77
CA SER A 234 -27.31 9.32 -12.73
C SER A 234 -25.95 8.71 -13.05
N TYR A 235 -24.86 9.22 -12.46
CA TYR A 235 -23.53 8.66 -12.68
C TYR A 235 -23.38 7.34 -11.93
N ASN A 236 -22.97 6.31 -12.66
CA ASN A 236 -22.37 5.13 -12.06
C ASN A 236 -20.86 5.37 -11.84
N GLY A 237 -20.17 4.40 -11.25
CA GLY A 237 -18.75 4.49 -10.96
C GLY A 237 -17.87 4.81 -12.16
N ILE A 238 -18.12 4.20 -13.32
CA ILE A 238 -17.36 4.44 -14.56
C ILE A 238 -17.50 5.90 -15.01
N LYS A 239 -18.73 6.43 -15.07
CA LYS A 239 -18.97 7.83 -15.47
C LYS A 239 -18.38 8.82 -14.47
N LEU A 240 -18.50 8.53 -13.17
CA LEU A 240 -17.93 9.34 -12.11
C LEU A 240 -16.40 9.44 -12.24
N TYR A 241 -15.72 8.30 -12.38
CA TYR A 241 -14.28 8.24 -12.52
C TYR A 241 -13.79 9.01 -13.75
N LYS A 242 -14.41 8.78 -14.92
CA LYS A 242 -14.10 9.50 -16.15
C LYS A 242 -14.29 11.01 -16.02
N HIS A 243 -15.35 11.46 -15.36
CA HIS A 243 -15.59 12.88 -15.10
C HIS A 243 -14.45 13.48 -14.27
N LEU A 244 -14.04 12.78 -13.21
CA LEU A 244 -13.03 13.28 -12.27
C LEU A 244 -11.63 13.32 -12.86
N LEU A 245 -11.23 12.35 -13.69
CA LEU A 245 -9.93 12.38 -14.36
C LEU A 245 -9.70 13.65 -15.19
N LEU A 246 -10.78 14.20 -15.74
CA LEU A 246 -10.80 15.43 -16.54
C LEU A 246 -10.99 16.70 -15.71
N SER A 247 -11.20 16.58 -14.40
CA SER A 247 -11.35 17.73 -13.49
C SER A 247 -10.09 18.59 -13.49
N LYS A 248 -10.29 19.90 -13.55
CA LYS A 248 -9.20 20.86 -13.48
C LYS A 248 -8.61 20.91 -12.09
N ILE A 249 -7.30 20.96 -12.01
CA ILE A 249 -6.56 21.11 -10.76
C ILE A 249 -5.69 22.35 -10.77
N LYS A 250 -5.33 22.80 -9.57
CA LYS A 250 -4.35 23.87 -9.37
C LYS A 250 -2.99 23.23 -9.06
N HIS A 251 -2.24 22.93 -10.11
CA HIS A 251 -0.88 22.41 -10.02
C HIS A 251 0.04 23.20 -10.95
N GLU A 252 1.35 23.26 -10.64
CA GLU A 252 2.31 24.06 -11.41
C GLU A 252 2.51 23.51 -12.83
N TYR A 253 2.53 22.18 -12.96
CA TYR A 253 2.85 21.48 -14.21
C TYR A 253 1.67 20.75 -14.87
N CYS A 254 0.55 20.60 -14.16
CA CYS A 254 -0.55 19.74 -14.56
C CYS A 254 -1.87 20.50 -14.51
N SER A 255 -2.69 20.31 -15.53
CA SER A 255 -4.01 20.92 -15.66
C SER A 255 -5.14 20.00 -15.18
N THR A 256 -4.92 18.68 -15.20
CA THR A 256 -5.93 17.67 -14.85
C THR A 256 -5.41 16.62 -13.87
N LEU A 257 -6.31 15.87 -13.23
CA LEU A 257 -5.93 14.73 -12.38
C LEU A 257 -5.22 13.62 -13.17
N SER A 258 -5.63 13.38 -14.42
CA SER A 258 -4.97 12.42 -15.31
C SER A 258 -3.49 12.79 -15.58
N GLU A 259 -3.23 14.07 -15.87
CA GLU A 259 -1.86 14.58 -16.07
C GLU A 259 -1.03 14.51 -14.78
N LEU A 260 -1.63 14.84 -13.64
CA LEU A 260 -0.96 14.77 -12.34
C LEU A 260 -0.55 13.34 -12.00
N PHE A 261 -1.42 12.35 -12.20
CA PHE A 261 -1.08 10.95 -11.99
C PHE A 261 0.12 10.52 -12.84
N CYS A 262 0.08 10.83 -14.15
CA CYS A 262 1.16 10.46 -15.07
C CYS A 262 2.49 11.11 -14.66
N TYR A 263 2.47 12.38 -14.26
CA TYR A 263 3.65 13.08 -13.78
C TYR A 263 4.23 12.41 -12.52
N LEU A 264 3.38 12.10 -11.54
CA LEU A 264 3.82 11.52 -10.27
C LEU A 264 4.37 10.11 -10.41
N ILE A 265 3.78 9.28 -11.27
CA ILE A 265 4.24 7.89 -11.44
C ILE A 265 5.58 7.83 -12.21
N ASP A 266 5.83 8.77 -13.12
CA ASP A 266 7.13 8.91 -13.79
C ASP A 266 8.23 9.38 -12.80
N GLU A 267 7.91 10.34 -11.94
CA GLU A 267 8.81 10.78 -10.86
C GLU A 267 9.11 9.62 -9.89
N TYR A 268 8.06 8.89 -9.50
CA TYR A 268 8.18 7.74 -8.62
C TYR A 268 9.03 6.62 -9.21
N GLN A 269 8.83 6.24 -10.49
CA GLN A 269 9.65 5.25 -11.17
C GLN A 269 11.13 5.65 -11.14
N THR A 270 11.43 6.90 -11.52
CA THR A 270 12.80 7.44 -11.54
C THR A 270 13.46 7.33 -10.16
N ASN A 271 12.73 7.69 -9.10
CA ASN A 271 13.25 7.65 -7.74
C ASN A 271 13.49 6.22 -7.24
N ILE A 272 12.64 5.26 -7.60
CA ILE A 272 12.84 3.86 -7.24
C ILE A 272 14.03 3.27 -7.98
N GLU A 273 14.17 3.51 -9.29
CA GLU A 273 15.31 3.06 -10.10
C GLU A 273 16.64 3.56 -9.53
N ALA A 274 16.67 4.82 -9.12
CA ALA A 274 17.81 5.41 -8.42
C ALA A 274 18.08 4.70 -7.09
N ALA A 275 17.06 4.47 -6.25
CA ALA A 275 17.20 3.83 -4.95
C ALA A 275 17.72 2.39 -5.03
N ILE A 276 17.31 1.63 -6.05
CA ILE A 276 17.77 0.24 -6.25
C ILE A 276 19.05 0.13 -7.11
N CYS A 277 19.58 1.26 -7.59
CA CYS A 277 20.71 1.34 -8.53
C CYS A 277 20.54 0.40 -9.74
N SER A 278 19.34 0.36 -10.31
CA SER A 278 18.97 -0.51 -11.44
C SER A 278 17.73 0.03 -12.12
N GLU A 279 17.60 -0.20 -13.42
CA GLU A 279 16.35 0.04 -14.14
C GLU A 279 15.26 -0.92 -13.63
N LEU A 280 14.00 -0.47 -13.72
CA LEU A 280 12.83 -1.32 -13.59
C LEU A 280 12.48 -1.87 -14.99
N THR A 281 12.03 -3.12 -15.01
CA THR A 281 11.61 -3.86 -16.20
C THR A 281 10.16 -4.30 -16.05
N TYR A 282 9.85 -5.05 -14.99
CA TYR A 282 8.52 -5.54 -14.70
C TYR A 282 7.57 -4.43 -14.25
N PHE A 283 7.98 -3.65 -13.25
CA PHE A 283 7.11 -2.59 -12.72
C PHE A 283 6.98 -1.41 -13.68
N SER A 284 7.96 -1.16 -14.55
CA SER A 284 7.82 -0.17 -15.63
C SER A 284 6.66 -0.53 -16.57
N LYS A 285 6.48 -1.82 -16.90
CA LYS A 285 5.33 -2.26 -17.69
C LYS A 285 4.01 -2.05 -16.95
N VAL A 286 3.98 -2.32 -15.64
CA VAL A 286 2.80 -2.04 -14.79
C VAL A 286 2.48 -0.54 -14.81
N PHE A 287 3.48 0.32 -14.63
CA PHE A 287 3.28 1.77 -14.60
C PHE A 287 2.83 2.31 -15.96
N GLU A 288 3.36 1.79 -17.07
CA GLU A 288 2.87 2.13 -18.42
C GLU A 288 1.41 1.70 -18.62
N ASN A 289 1.01 0.53 -18.11
CA ASN A 289 -0.40 0.11 -18.14
C ASN A 289 -1.29 1.10 -17.38
N CYS A 290 -0.95 1.44 -16.13
CA CYS A 290 -1.71 2.42 -15.33
C CYS A 290 -1.78 3.80 -16.02
N LYS A 291 -0.67 4.28 -16.58
CA LYS A 291 -0.64 5.54 -17.35
C LYS A 291 -1.53 5.47 -18.59
N SER A 292 -1.50 4.37 -19.34
CA SER A 292 -2.31 4.17 -20.53
C SER A 292 -3.80 4.20 -20.19
N GLU A 293 -4.21 3.46 -19.16
CA GLU A 293 -5.57 3.44 -18.63
C GLU A 293 -6.10 4.85 -18.30
N ILE A 294 -5.32 5.61 -17.52
CA ILE A 294 -5.71 6.95 -17.06
C ILE A 294 -5.71 7.98 -18.19
N ARG A 295 -4.80 7.87 -19.17
CA ARG A 295 -4.79 8.74 -20.38
C ARG A 295 -6.01 8.50 -21.26
N ASN A 296 -6.48 7.26 -21.36
CA ASN A 296 -7.66 6.89 -22.12
C ASN A 296 -8.97 7.15 -21.37
N ASN A 297 -8.90 7.58 -20.11
CA ASN A 297 -10.05 7.74 -19.19
C ASN A 297 -10.83 6.44 -18.98
N GLU A 298 -10.11 5.32 -18.93
CA GLU A 298 -10.63 4.00 -18.67
C GLU A 298 -10.22 3.55 -17.26
N CYS A 299 -10.83 2.49 -16.75
CA CYS A 299 -10.37 1.80 -15.55
C CYS A 299 -10.73 0.32 -15.64
N LEU A 300 -9.75 -0.56 -15.85
CA LEU A 300 -9.95 -2.00 -15.96
C LEU A 300 -10.66 -2.53 -14.70
N LEU A 301 -10.23 -2.09 -13.52
CA LEU A 301 -10.86 -2.52 -12.26
C LEU A 301 -12.34 -2.16 -12.19
N LEU A 302 -12.73 -0.94 -12.61
CA LEU A 302 -14.14 -0.55 -12.66
C LEU A 302 -14.90 -1.29 -13.77
N ASN A 303 -14.30 -1.48 -14.94
CA ASN A 303 -14.92 -2.22 -16.03
C ASN A 303 -15.22 -3.67 -15.61
N LEU A 304 -14.27 -4.36 -14.99
CA LEU A 304 -14.49 -5.69 -14.46
C LEU A 304 -15.56 -5.70 -13.36
N LEU A 305 -15.56 -4.71 -12.47
CA LEU A 305 -16.54 -4.60 -11.40
C LEU A 305 -17.97 -4.39 -11.92
N TYR A 306 -18.16 -3.57 -12.96
CA TYR A 306 -19.49 -3.21 -13.46
C TYR A 306 -20.00 -4.12 -14.57
N GLU A 307 -19.12 -4.65 -15.40
CA GLU A 307 -19.48 -5.29 -16.68
C GLU A 307 -19.22 -6.81 -16.67
N THR A 308 -18.58 -7.34 -15.62
CA THR A 308 -18.26 -8.77 -15.49
C THR A 308 -18.51 -9.31 -14.08
N GLU A 309 -18.33 -10.62 -13.90
CA GLU A 309 -18.19 -11.25 -12.58
C GLU A 309 -16.75 -11.04 -12.08
N ILE A 310 -16.56 -10.10 -11.16
CA ILE A 310 -15.23 -9.71 -10.65
C ILE A 310 -14.50 -10.86 -9.92
N ASN A 311 -15.25 -11.81 -9.36
CA ASN A 311 -14.71 -12.98 -8.66
C ASN A 311 -14.39 -14.17 -9.59
N SER A 312 -14.62 -14.02 -10.90
CA SER A 312 -14.28 -15.05 -11.88
C SER A 312 -12.75 -15.19 -12.06
N LYS A 313 -12.33 -16.38 -12.49
CA LYS A 313 -10.93 -16.68 -12.80
C LYS A 313 -10.38 -15.72 -13.86
N GLU A 314 -11.18 -15.43 -14.88
CA GLU A 314 -10.83 -14.55 -16.00
C GLU A 314 -10.57 -13.11 -15.53
N SER A 315 -11.46 -12.59 -14.67
CA SER A 315 -11.31 -11.24 -14.08
C SER A 315 -10.06 -11.15 -13.21
N ILE A 316 -9.82 -12.14 -12.35
CA ILE A 316 -8.64 -12.18 -11.49
C ILE A 316 -7.35 -12.22 -12.32
N ILE A 317 -7.29 -13.08 -13.35
CA ILE A 317 -6.15 -13.17 -14.27
C ILE A 317 -5.94 -11.84 -15.01
N ALA A 318 -7.03 -11.21 -15.47
CA ALA A 318 -6.96 -9.90 -16.13
C ALA A 318 -6.35 -8.84 -15.22
N LEU A 319 -6.78 -8.77 -13.95
CA LEU A 319 -6.22 -7.85 -12.96
C LEU A 319 -4.72 -8.07 -12.75
N THR A 320 -4.29 -9.32 -12.53
CA THR A 320 -2.87 -9.60 -12.25
C THR A 320 -1.96 -9.46 -13.45
N ASN A 321 -2.48 -9.68 -14.66
CA ASN A 321 -1.72 -9.43 -15.89
C ASN A 321 -1.56 -7.93 -16.17
N TYR A 322 -2.54 -7.12 -15.77
CA TYR A 322 -2.56 -5.69 -16.06
C TYR A 322 -1.82 -4.87 -15.00
N TYR A 323 -2.21 -5.02 -13.73
CA TYR A 323 -1.60 -4.30 -12.60
C TYR A 323 -0.37 -5.03 -12.04
N GLY A 324 -0.06 -6.23 -12.52
CA GLY A 324 1.07 -7.02 -12.03
C GLY A 324 0.82 -7.65 -10.66
N LEU A 325 1.78 -8.43 -10.16
CA LEU A 325 1.78 -9.08 -8.87
C LEU A 325 3.00 -8.57 -8.09
N PRO A 326 2.83 -8.04 -6.86
CA PRO A 326 3.96 -7.75 -5.99
C PRO A 326 4.62 -9.06 -5.52
N LEU A 327 5.74 -8.96 -4.80
CA LEU A 327 6.23 -10.10 -4.01
C LEU A 327 5.17 -10.45 -2.96
N ILE A 328 4.76 -11.71 -2.87
CA ILE A 328 3.82 -12.15 -1.84
C ILE A 328 4.48 -13.24 -0.99
N GLU A 329 4.66 -12.97 0.29
CA GLU A 329 5.16 -13.94 1.26
C GLU A 329 4.02 -14.46 2.14
N ALA A 330 3.82 -15.76 2.10
CA ALA A 330 2.99 -16.51 3.03
C ALA A 330 3.87 -17.30 4.01
N ASN A 331 3.24 -17.93 5.00
CA ASN A 331 3.94 -18.77 5.97
C ASN A 331 4.70 -19.93 5.31
N ASN A 332 4.11 -20.55 4.28
CA ASN A 332 4.63 -21.73 3.60
C ASN A 332 5.09 -21.49 2.15
N LEU A 333 4.72 -20.37 1.53
CA LEU A 333 4.94 -20.12 0.10
C LEU A 333 5.43 -18.70 -0.16
N THR A 334 6.13 -18.50 -1.27
CA THR A 334 6.44 -17.17 -1.80
C THR A 334 5.94 -17.12 -3.24
N LEU A 335 5.04 -16.19 -3.54
CA LEU A 335 4.56 -15.92 -4.89
C LEU A 335 5.34 -14.75 -5.46
N MET A 336 5.73 -14.92 -6.71
CA MET A 336 6.36 -13.91 -7.53
C MET A 336 5.70 -14.00 -8.90
N PRO A 337 5.67 -12.92 -9.69
CA PRO A 337 5.27 -13.02 -11.08
C PRO A 337 6.13 -14.08 -11.79
N ARG A 338 5.50 -14.88 -12.65
CA ARG A 338 6.17 -15.93 -13.43
C ARG A 338 6.24 -15.50 -14.88
N SER A 339 7.44 -15.54 -15.46
CA SER A 339 7.57 -15.40 -16.91
C SER A 339 7.33 -16.76 -17.51
N PRO A 340 6.57 -16.86 -18.62
CA PRO A 340 6.53 -18.08 -19.41
C PRO A 340 7.91 -18.43 -20.02
N ASN A 341 8.85 -17.48 -20.06
CA ASN A 341 10.22 -17.71 -20.53
C ASN A 341 11.22 -17.68 -19.35
N PRO A 342 11.90 -18.80 -19.04
CA PRO A 342 12.82 -18.89 -17.91
C PRO A 342 14.10 -18.03 -18.04
N ASP A 343 14.41 -17.53 -19.24
CA ASP A 343 15.56 -16.63 -19.48
C ASP A 343 15.22 -15.14 -19.27
N ASP A 344 13.96 -14.80 -19.02
CA ASP A 344 13.56 -13.41 -18.80
C ASP A 344 14.09 -12.90 -17.46
N ARG A 345 14.84 -11.80 -17.54
CA ARG A 345 15.38 -11.09 -16.36
C ARG A 345 14.36 -10.15 -15.70
N ASP A 346 13.10 -10.25 -16.09
CA ASP A 346 12.01 -9.34 -15.73
C ASP A 346 11.80 -9.20 -14.21
N TYR A 347 12.33 -10.12 -13.39
CA TYR A 347 12.13 -10.08 -11.93
C TYR A 347 13.34 -9.60 -11.14
N LEU A 348 14.36 -9.07 -11.82
CA LEU A 348 15.49 -8.41 -11.14
C LEU A 348 15.00 -7.24 -10.27
N ASP A 349 13.98 -6.52 -10.72
CA ASP A 349 13.33 -5.45 -9.97
C ASP A 349 12.88 -5.92 -8.58
N ILE A 350 12.17 -7.06 -8.52
CA ILE A 350 11.62 -7.59 -7.28
C ILE A 350 12.75 -8.03 -6.35
N ALA A 351 13.76 -8.69 -6.89
CA ALA A 351 14.94 -9.08 -6.12
C ALA A 351 15.68 -7.85 -5.56
N ASN A 352 15.81 -6.79 -6.35
CA ASN A 352 16.46 -5.55 -5.96
C ASN A 352 15.66 -4.78 -4.91
N LEU A 353 14.34 -4.68 -5.07
CA LEU A 353 13.42 -4.06 -4.10
C LEU A 353 13.42 -4.85 -2.78
N ARG A 354 13.37 -6.18 -2.84
CA ARG A 354 13.47 -7.03 -1.65
C ARG A 354 14.83 -6.88 -0.96
N ALA A 355 15.91 -6.75 -1.73
CA ALA A 355 17.24 -6.51 -1.17
C ALA A 355 17.33 -5.17 -0.44
N LEU A 356 16.77 -4.11 -1.04
CA LEU A 356 16.67 -2.78 -0.43
C LEU A 356 15.90 -2.83 0.89
N GLU A 357 14.71 -3.45 0.88
CA GLU A 357 13.89 -3.65 2.08
C GLU A 357 14.65 -4.34 3.20
N LEU A 358 15.30 -5.47 2.92
CA LEU A 358 16.03 -6.25 3.92
C LEU A 358 17.15 -5.44 4.58
N VAL A 359 17.92 -4.70 3.78
CA VAL A 359 19.00 -3.86 4.30
C VAL A 359 18.43 -2.76 5.19
N ILE A 360 17.41 -2.05 4.72
CA ILE A 360 16.84 -0.94 5.48
C ILE A 360 16.16 -1.42 6.75
N ASN A 361 15.37 -2.50 6.70
CA ASN A 361 14.78 -3.14 7.87
C ASN A 361 15.85 -3.45 8.92
N ARG A 362 16.99 -4.03 8.50
CA ARG A 362 18.07 -4.34 9.43
C ARG A 362 18.76 -3.10 9.98
N PHE A 363 19.04 -2.10 9.14
CA PHE A 363 19.88 -0.97 9.50
C PHE A 363 19.11 0.13 10.23
N THR A 364 17.78 0.17 10.12
CA THR A 364 16.93 1.14 10.83
C THR A 364 16.33 0.59 12.11
N SER A 365 16.29 -0.74 12.27
CA SER A 365 15.75 -1.39 13.47
C SER A 365 16.77 -1.47 14.60
N LYS A 366 16.25 -1.41 15.84
CA LYS A 366 17.00 -1.79 17.05
C LYS A 366 17.14 -3.30 17.21
N ASN A 367 16.33 -4.08 16.48
CA ASN A 367 16.44 -5.53 16.51
C ASN A 367 17.77 -5.94 15.86
N ARG A 368 18.53 -6.75 16.59
CA ARG A 368 19.85 -7.23 16.17
C ARG A 368 19.77 -8.39 15.16
N LYS A 369 18.67 -9.15 15.22
CA LYS A 369 18.45 -10.32 14.37
C LYS A 369 18.31 -9.91 12.90
N CYS A 370 18.71 -10.82 12.02
CA CYS A 370 18.42 -10.74 10.59
C CYS A 370 16.90 -10.63 10.39
N PRO A 371 16.40 -9.77 9.48
CA PRO A 371 14.97 -9.70 9.18
C PRO A 371 14.35 -11.03 8.74
N LEU A 372 15.15 -11.93 8.16
CA LEU A 372 14.72 -13.27 7.73
C LEU A 372 14.94 -14.36 8.78
N TYR A 373 15.40 -14.03 9.99
CA TYR A 373 15.84 -15.03 10.97
C TYR A 373 14.75 -16.06 11.28
N GLU A 374 13.54 -15.62 11.62
CA GLU A 374 12.46 -16.51 12.04
C GLU A 374 12.02 -17.44 10.87
N LYS A 375 11.91 -16.89 9.66
CA LYS A 375 11.61 -17.66 8.43
C LYS A 375 12.69 -18.67 8.10
N CYS A 376 13.96 -18.30 8.20
CA CYS A 376 15.06 -19.26 7.99
C CYS A 376 15.07 -20.34 9.07
N SER A 377 14.81 -19.97 10.33
CA SER A 377 14.84 -20.89 11.46
C SER A 377 13.71 -21.92 11.42
N SER A 378 12.51 -21.53 10.98
CA SER A 378 11.38 -22.46 10.85
C SER A 378 11.61 -23.49 9.74
N LEU A 379 12.30 -23.10 8.66
CA LEU A 379 12.59 -23.97 7.52
C LEU A 379 13.73 -24.97 7.78
N LEU A 380 14.56 -24.79 8.81
CA LEU A 380 15.65 -25.73 9.15
C LEU A 380 15.15 -27.15 9.46
N TYR A 381 13.97 -27.24 10.06
CA TYR A 381 13.36 -28.48 10.53
C TYR A 381 12.25 -28.98 9.61
N ASN A 382 12.07 -28.35 8.44
CA ASN A 382 11.12 -28.80 7.45
C ASN A 382 11.83 -29.80 6.50
N ASP A 383 11.42 -31.07 6.58
CA ASP A 383 12.00 -32.17 5.80
C ASP A 383 11.69 -32.08 4.29
N ASP A 384 10.68 -31.28 3.90
CA ASP A 384 10.32 -31.04 2.49
C ASP A 384 11.23 -29.98 1.82
N VAL A 385 12.10 -29.30 2.58
CA VAL A 385 13.02 -28.29 2.05
C VAL A 385 14.30 -28.97 1.55
N ILE A 386 14.37 -29.10 0.22
CA ILE A 386 15.48 -29.78 -0.50
C ILE A 386 16.85 -29.09 -0.25
N GLN A 387 16.87 -27.78 0.00
CA GLN A 387 18.09 -27.01 0.23
C GLN A 387 18.04 -26.33 1.60
N LYS A 388 18.66 -26.96 2.61
CA LYS A 388 18.73 -26.41 3.96
C LYS A 388 19.63 -25.16 3.97
N PHE A 389 19.11 -24.06 4.54
CA PHE A 389 19.86 -22.82 4.67
C PHE A 389 20.89 -22.93 5.79
N GLU A 390 22.11 -22.44 5.55
CA GLU A 390 23.15 -22.42 6.56
C GLU A 390 22.99 -21.20 7.48
N MET A 391 22.37 -21.44 8.64
CA MET A 391 22.26 -20.44 9.71
C MET A 391 23.51 -20.45 10.58
N SER A 392 23.99 -19.25 10.93
CA SER A 392 25.17 -19.05 11.76
C SER A 392 24.89 -17.97 12.82
N CYS A 393 25.81 -17.75 13.77
CA CYS A 393 25.62 -16.78 14.84
C CYS A 393 25.50 -15.34 14.32
N GLU A 394 26.10 -15.04 13.17
CA GLU A 394 25.99 -13.74 12.49
C GLU A 394 24.53 -13.43 12.09
N CYS A 395 23.68 -14.44 11.90
CA CYS A 395 22.26 -14.22 11.65
C CYS A 395 21.54 -13.54 12.83
N LEU A 396 22.08 -13.62 14.06
CA LEU A 396 21.50 -13.01 15.25
C LEU A 396 21.96 -11.56 15.51
N ASP A 397 23.06 -11.10 14.89
CA ASP A 397 23.64 -9.80 15.21
C ASP A 397 24.42 -9.17 14.03
N GLU A 398 25.56 -9.74 13.66
CA GLU A 398 26.54 -9.13 12.74
C GLU A 398 26.43 -9.68 11.30
N GLN A 399 25.27 -9.52 10.66
CA GLN A 399 25.00 -10.17 9.36
C GLN A 399 25.98 -9.75 8.24
N TRP A 400 26.60 -8.57 8.34
CA TRP A 400 27.62 -8.09 7.39
C TRP A 400 28.94 -8.87 7.45
N LYS A 401 29.20 -9.63 8.51
CA LYS A 401 30.37 -10.52 8.60
C LYS A 401 30.11 -11.93 8.06
N LYS A 402 28.85 -12.29 7.82
CA LYS A 402 28.45 -13.62 7.34
C LYS A 402 29.00 -13.87 5.94
N LYS A 403 29.66 -15.01 5.74
CA LYS A 403 30.30 -15.36 4.46
C LYS A 403 29.41 -16.21 3.56
N GLU A 404 28.58 -17.05 4.17
CA GLU A 404 27.69 -17.97 3.45
C GLU A 404 26.69 -17.19 2.61
N LYS A 405 26.44 -17.66 1.39
CA LYS A 405 25.55 -16.99 0.44
C LYS A 405 24.09 -17.19 0.87
N CYS A 406 23.42 -16.10 1.24
CA CYS A 406 21.97 -16.02 1.40
C CYS A 406 21.44 -14.66 0.92
N LEU A 407 20.11 -14.51 0.86
CA LEU A 407 19.47 -13.28 0.39
C LEU A 407 19.96 -12.03 1.16
N MET A 408 20.10 -12.12 2.49
CA MET A 408 20.63 -11.02 3.30
C MET A 408 22.06 -10.64 2.91
N THR A 409 22.98 -11.60 2.81
CA THR A 409 24.38 -11.32 2.42
C THR A 409 24.51 -10.80 0.99
N ALA A 410 23.68 -11.28 0.06
CA ALA A 410 23.64 -10.76 -1.30
C ALA A 410 23.15 -9.31 -1.32
N SER A 411 22.15 -8.99 -0.50
CA SER A 411 21.62 -7.64 -0.34
C SER A 411 22.67 -6.68 0.24
N LEU A 412 23.39 -7.08 1.29
CA LEU A 412 24.46 -6.29 1.88
C LEU A 412 25.59 -6.01 0.88
N ARG A 413 25.99 -7.03 0.10
CA ARG A 413 27.03 -6.90 -0.94
C ARG A 413 26.62 -5.94 -2.06
N LYS A 414 25.33 -5.93 -2.46
CA LYS A 414 24.82 -5.00 -3.47
C LYS A 414 25.05 -3.54 -3.07
N TYR A 415 24.91 -3.21 -1.79
CA TYR A 415 25.15 -1.88 -1.24
C TYR A 415 26.56 -1.73 -0.62
N GLU A 416 27.47 -2.66 -0.91
CA GLU A 416 28.86 -2.71 -0.41
C GLU A 416 29.02 -2.65 1.11
N LEU A 417 27.98 -3.01 1.86
CA LEU A 417 27.94 -2.89 3.32
C LEU A 417 28.82 -3.92 4.02
N ASP A 418 29.15 -5.03 3.35
CA ASP A 418 30.11 -6.03 3.82
C ASP A 418 31.56 -5.52 3.85
N LYS A 419 31.84 -4.41 3.17
CA LYS A 419 33.16 -3.74 3.14
C LYS A 419 33.27 -2.60 4.14
N LYS A 420 32.17 -2.23 4.82
CA LYS A 420 32.09 -1.05 5.70
C LYS A 420 32.32 -1.41 7.16
N THR A 421 32.72 -0.41 7.95
CA THR A 421 32.80 -0.56 9.42
C THR A 421 31.45 -0.24 10.03
N ILE A 422 30.73 -1.26 10.50
CA ILE A 422 29.41 -1.08 11.11
C ILE A 422 29.53 -1.10 12.64
N SER A 423 29.02 -0.05 13.28
CA SER A 423 28.92 0.09 14.74
C SER A 423 27.46 -0.01 15.15
N GLN A 424 27.15 -0.90 16.08
CA GLN A 424 25.78 -1.10 16.57
C GLN A 424 25.65 -0.61 18.00
N LEU A 425 24.66 0.27 18.22
CA LEU A 425 24.37 0.90 19.51
C LEU A 425 23.44 0.06 20.40
#